data_AF-A0A9D0I9E7-F1
#
_entry.id   AF-A0A9D0I9E7-F1
#
_cell.length_a   1.000
_cell.length_b   1.000
_cell.length_c   1.000
_cell.angle_alpha   90.00
_cell.angle_beta   90.00
_cell.angle_gamma   90.00
#
_symmetry.space_group_name_H-M   'P 1'
#
loop_
_entity.id
_entity.type
_entity.pdbx_description
1 polymer ?
#
loop_
_entity_poly.entity_id
_entity_poly.type
_entity_poly.pdbx_seq_one_letter_code
_entity_poly.pdbx_strand_id
1 'polypeptide(L)'
;MMKRWLCLCLLLPVLGWSQDWQDRARALLEQVRRDVRATAPMTGIDHLDPRIEKALLTVPRHLFVPPAYRAMAYQNRPLPIGYGQTISQPYIVALMTALLKPLPDHVVLEVGTGSGYQAAVLSRLVKQVYTIEIIKPLAEK
;
A
#
# COMPACT_ATOMS: atom_id res chain seq x y z
N MET A 1 -14.98 -41.95 40.54
CA MET A 1 -15.41 -42.18 39.14
C MET A 1 -16.06 -40.88 38.67
N MET A 2 -15.86 -40.46 37.40
CA MET A 2 -16.23 -39.16 36.79
C MET A 2 -15.19 -38.03 36.97
N LYS A 3 -14.77 -37.26 35.96
CA LYS A 3 -14.57 -37.43 34.51
C LYS A 3 -13.75 -36.18 34.13
N ARG A 4 -12.51 -36.34 33.67
CA ARG A 4 -11.64 -35.24 33.19
C ARG A 4 -12.28 -34.61 31.95
N TRP A 5 -12.52 -33.31 31.97
CA TRP A 5 -12.86 -32.54 30.77
C TRP A 5 -11.54 -32.08 30.12
N LEU A 6 -11.14 -32.73 29.02
CA LEU A 6 -10.17 -32.16 28.10
C LEU A 6 -10.90 -31.09 27.27
N CYS A 7 -10.60 -29.81 27.52
CA CYS A 7 -10.85 -28.76 26.54
C CYS A 7 -9.92 -28.98 25.35
N LEU A 8 -10.46 -29.56 24.29
CA LEU A 8 -9.82 -29.58 22.97
C LEU A 8 -10.02 -28.18 22.36
N CYS A 9 -9.05 -27.29 22.58
CA CYS A 9 -8.99 -26.02 21.84
C CYS A 9 -8.71 -26.35 20.36
N LEU A 10 -9.75 -26.31 19.54
CA LEU A 10 -9.63 -26.35 18.08
C LEU A 10 -8.85 -25.11 17.63
N LEU A 11 -7.57 -25.32 17.28
CA LEU A 11 -6.77 -24.38 16.52
C LEU A 11 -7.37 -24.25 15.12
N LEU A 12 -8.30 -23.31 14.93
CA LEU A 12 -8.72 -22.89 13.60
C LEU A 12 -7.54 -22.21 12.91
N PRO A 13 -7.20 -22.57 11.66
CA PRO A 13 -6.06 -21.99 10.99
C PRO A 13 -6.38 -20.53 10.62
N VAL A 14 -5.69 -19.60 11.27
CA VAL A 14 -5.71 -18.16 10.97
C VAL A 14 -5.14 -17.85 9.56
N LEU A 15 -4.69 -18.86 8.82
CA LEU A 15 -3.96 -18.77 7.56
C LEU A 15 -4.80 -18.36 6.33
N GLY A 16 -6.13 -18.47 6.38
CA GLY A 16 -6.98 -18.21 5.20
C GLY A 16 -7.09 -16.74 4.78
N TRP A 17 -6.87 -15.80 5.71
CA TRP A 17 -7.13 -14.36 5.47
C TRP A 17 -5.91 -13.60 4.92
N SER A 18 -4.68 -14.05 5.22
CA SER A 18 -3.46 -13.37 4.77
C SER A 18 -3.10 -13.69 3.32
N GLN A 19 -3.49 -14.86 2.82
CA GLN A 19 -3.11 -15.32 1.48
C GLN A 19 -3.82 -14.52 0.37
N ASP A 20 -5.13 -14.25 0.55
CA ASP A 20 -6.00 -13.67 -0.49
C ASP A 20 -5.55 -12.27 -0.95
N TRP A 21 -5.29 -11.35 -0.02
CA TRP A 21 -4.90 -9.99 -0.41
C TRP A 21 -3.49 -9.94 -0.99
N GLN A 22 -2.59 -10.84 -0.56
CA GLN A 22 -1.23 -10.90 -1.11
C GLN A 22 -1.23 -11.35 -2.58
N ASP A 23 -2.12 -12.30 -2.94
CA ASP A 23 -2.31 -12.69 -4.35
C ASP A 23 -2.84 -11.51 -5.18
N ARG A 24 -3.82 -10.77 -4.64
CA ARG A 24 -4.33 -9.55 -5.28
C ARG A 24 -3.25 -8.47 -5.41
N ALA A 25 -2.37 -8.32 -4.41
CA ALA A 25 -1.25 -7.39 -4.44
C ALA A 25 -0.20 -7.78 -5.50
N ARG A 26 0.09 -9.09 -5.63
CA ARG A 26 0.97 -9.61 -6.70
C ARG A 26 0.38 -9.34 -8.07
N ALA A 27 -0.90 -9.64 -8.29
CA ALA A 27 -1.58 -9.37 -9.54
C ALA A 27 -1.58 -7.86 -9.89
N LEU A 28 -1.81 -7.01 -8.89
CA LEU A 28 -1.69 -5.57 -9.05
C LEU A 28 -0.26 -5.14 -9.42
N LEU A 29 0.76 -5.67 -8.76
CA LEU A 29 2.16 -5.35 -9.06
C LEU A 29 2.51 -5.72 -10.51
N GLU A 30 2.02 -6.85 -11.02
CA GLU A 30 2.20 -7.18 -12.43
C GLU A 30 1.58 -6.15 -13.38
N GLN A 31 0.42 -5.58 -13.00
CA GLN A 31 -0.19 -4.49 -13.75
C GLN A 31 0.66 -3.22 -13.68
N VAL A 32 1.12 -2.85 -12.48
CA VAL A 32 2.01 -1.69 -12.29
C VAL A 32 3.30 -1.84 -13.11
N ARG A 33 3.92 -3.01 -13.16
CA ARG A 33 5.10 -3.30 -13.99
C ARG A 33 4.84 -3.10 -15.47
N ARG A 34 3.66 -3.49 -15.97
CA ARG A 34 3.25 -3.23 -17.36
C ARG A 34 3.13 -1.74 -17.64
N ASP A 35 2.49 -1.00 -16.73
CA ASP A 35 2.29 0.45 -16.91
C ASP A 35 3.60 1.23 -16.81
N VAL A 36 4.52 0.83 -15.93
CA VAL A 36 5.89 1.37 -15.87
C VAL A 36 6.60 1.20 -17.22
N ARG A 37 6.64 -0.03 -17.77
CA ARG A 37 7.25 -0.27 -19.08
C ARG A 37 6.57 0.50 -20.21
N ALA A 38 5.25 0.57 -20.21
CA ALA A 38 4.48 1.25 -21.25
C ALA A 38 4.72 2.78 -21.27
N THR A 39 5.05 3.35 -20.12
CA THR A 39 5.24 4.80 -19.95
C THR A 39 6.70 5.22 -19.90
N ALA A 40 7.65 4.27 -19.93
CA ALA A 40 9.08 4.51 -19.92
C ALA A 40 9.56 5.58 -20.92
N PRO A 41 9.06 5.67 -22.17
CA PRO A 41 9.47 6.72 -23.10
C PRO A 41 9.17 8.15 -22.62
N MET A 42 8.19 8.33 -21.72
CA MET A 42 7.80 9.63 -21.17
C MET A 42 8.40 9.87 -19.79
N THR A 43 8.55 8.82 -18.98
CA THR A 43 8.94 8.94 -17.56
C THR A 43 10.43 8.71 -17.33
N GLY A 44 11.12 8.06 -18.28
CA GLY A 44 12.50 7.59 -18.09
C GLY A 44 12.64 6.44 -17.10
N ILE A 45 11.53 5.83 -16.65
CA ILE A 45 11.51 4.70 -15.73
C ILE A 45 10.95 3.48 -16.47
N ASP A 46 11.80 2.52 -16.79
CA ASP A 46 11.45 1.28 -17.49
C ASP A 46 11.29 0.06 -16.56
N HIS A 47 11.84 0.15 -15.35
CA HIS A 47 11.67 -0.85 -14.29
C HIS A 47 11.67 -0.18 -12.90
N LEU A 48 11.14 -0.90 -11.91
CA LEU A 48 11.14 -0.48 -10.51
C LEU A 48 12.30 -1.12 -9.75
N ASP A 49 12.90 -0.38 -8.83
CA ASP A 49 13.82 -0.94 -7.84
C ASP A 49 13.09 -2.04 -7.03
N PRO A 50 13.69 -3.24 -6.84
CA PRO A 50 13.08 -4.31 -6.05
C PRO A 50 12.64 -3.90 -4.64
N ARG A 51 13.29 -2.89 -4.04
CA ARG A 51 12.89 -2.30 -2.75
C ARG A 51 11.50 -1.66 -2.84
N ILE A 52 11.20 -0.95 -3.93
CA ILE A 52 9.89 -0.31 -4.17
C ILE A 52 8.82 -1.38 -4.35
N GLU A 53 9.09 -2.40 -5.16
CA GLU A 53 8.15 -3.51 -5.36
C GLU A 53 7.86 -4.25 -4.05
N LYS A 54 8.89 -4.51 -3.25
CA LYS A 54 8.75 -5.10 -1.92
C LYS A 54 7.92 -4.22 -0.99
N ALA A 55 8.10 -2.90 -1.02
CA ALA A 55 7.29 -1.97 -0.23
C ALA A 55 5.81 -2.03 -0.63
N LEU A 56 5.51 -2.01 -1.93
CA LEU A 56 4.14 -2.12 -2.45
C LEU A 56 3.46 -3.45 -2.08
N LEU A 57 4.20 -4.55 -2.05
CA LEU A 57 3.70 -5.87 -1.63
C LEU A 57 3.52 -5.99 -0.11
N THR A 58 4.30 -5.24 0.67
CA THR A 58 4.28 -5.32 2.14
C THR A 58 3.21 -4.42 2.74
N VAL A 59 2.96 -3.24 2.17
CA VAL A 59 1.99 -2.28 2.70
C VAL A 59 0.57 -2.70 2.28
N PRO A 60 -0.30 -3.08 3.23
CA PRO A 60 -1.64 -3.58 2.92
C PRO A 60 -2.57 -2.42 2.51
N ARG A 61 -2.59 -2.08 1.22
CA ARG A 61 -3.34 -0.95 0.66
C ARG A 61 -4.80 -0.88 1.11
N HIS A 62 -5.47 -2.02 1.32
CA HIS A 62 -6.87 -2.07 1.78
C HIS A 62 -7.11 -1.48 3.17
N LEU A 63 -6.09 -1.35 4.03
CA LEU A 63 -6.20 -0.68 5.33
C LEU A 63 -6.32 0.85 5.17
N PHE A 64 -5.85 1.39 4.05
CA PHE A 64 -5.88 2.82 3.70
C PHE A 64 -7.12 3.19 2.87
N VAL A 65 -8.02 2.23 2.64
CA VAL A 65 -9.21 2.37 1.80
C VAL A 65 -10.46 2.26 2.69
N PRO A 66 -11.45 3.17 2.55
CA PRO A 66 -12.70 3.08 3.30
C PRO A 66 -13.42 1.73 3.06
N PRO A 67 -14.17 1.21 4.05
CA PRO A 67 -14.79 -0.12 3.96
C PRO A 67 -15.57 -0.38 2.66
N ALA A 68 -16.33 0.61 2.19
CA ALA A 68 -17.14 0.51 0.97
C ALA A 68 -16.33 0.23 -0.32
N TYR A 69 -15.03 0.55 -0.33
CA TYR A 69 -14.16 0.39 -1.51
C TYR A 69 -13.09 -0.69 -1.34
N ARG A 70 -13.03 -1.43 -0.22
CA ARG A 70 -11.97 -2.41 0.04
C ARG A 70 -11.92 -3.56 -0.98
N ALA A 71 -13.08 -3.95 -1.54
CA ALA A 71 -13.13 -4.92 -2.63
C ALA A 71 -12.34 -4.46 -3.88
N MET A 72 -12.22 -3.14 -4.08
CA MET A 72 -11.49 -2.53 -5.19
C MET A 72 -10.05 -2.12 -4.82
N ALA A 73 -9.60 -2.34 -3.58
CA ALA A 73 -8.34 -1.80 -3.06
C ALA A 73 -7.10 -2.15 -3.90
N TYR A 74 -7.13 -3.29 -4.60
CA TYR A 74 -6.04 -3.79 -5.44
C TYR A 74 -6.32 -3.66 -6.94
N GLN A 75 -7.26 -2.81 -7.34
CA GLN A 75 -7.40 -2.38 -8.72
C GLN A 75 -6.44 -1.22 -8.99
N ASN A 76 -5.81 -1.18 -10.17
CA ASN A 76 -4.88 -0.11 -10.51
C ASN A 76 -5.61 1.19 -10.89
N ARG A 77 -6.30 1.82 -9.94
CA ARG A 77 -7.06 3.08 -10.09
C ARG A 77 -7.10 3.87 -8.78
N PRO A 78 -7.39 5.17 -8.82
CA PRO A 78 -7.70 5.91 -7.61
C PRO A 78 -9.04 5.45 -7.00
N LEU A 79 -9.17 5.58 -5.68
CA LEU A 79 -10.41 5.31 -4.95
C LEU A 79 -10.75 6.47 -4.00
N PRO A 80 -12.04 6.78 -3.78
CA PRO A 80 -12.43 7.85 -2.84
C PRO A 80 -12.04 7.52 -1.40
N ILE A 81 -11.57 8.52 -0.65
CA ILE A 81 -11.19 8.40 0.78
C ILE A 81 -11.99 9.32 1.71
N GLY A 82 -12.97 10.05 1.16
CA GLY A 82 -13.75 11.09 1.82
C GLY A 82 -13.25 12.50 1.50
N TYR A 83 -14.02 13.52 1.87
CA TYR A 83 -13.64 14.94 1.75
C TYR A 83 -13.20 15.40 0.35
N GLY A 84 -13.78 14.79 -0.70
CA GLY A 84 -13.40 15.06 -2.09
C GLY A 84 -12.02 14.52 -2.50
N GLN A 85 -11.34 13.77 -1.63
CA GLN A 85 -10.00 13.25 -1.89
C GLN A 85 -10.01 11.79 -2.38
N THR A 86 -8.90 11.37 -2.97
CA THR A 86 -8.67 9.99 -3.39
C THR A 86 -7.35 9.43 -2.87
N ILE A 87 -7.30 8.12 -2.65
CA ILE A 87 -6.02 7.41 -2.58
C ILE A 87 -5.51 7.22 -4.01
N SER A 88 -4.28 7.67 -4.29
CA SER A 88 -3.67 7.64 -5.62
C SER A 88 -3.61 6.24 -6.22
N GLN A 89 -3.68 6.16 -7.56
CA GLN A 89 -3.49 4.93 -8.31
C GLN A 89 -2.15 4.25 -7.95
N PRO A 90 -2.11 2.92 -7.74
CA PRO A 90 -0.87 2.19 -7.41
C PRO A 90 0.30 2.43 -8.37
N TYR A 91 0.05 2.51 -9.68
CA TYR A 91 1.08 2.87 -10.66
C TYR A 91 1.68 4.26 -10.40
N ILE A 92 0.85 5.26 -10.11
CA ILE A 92 1.32 6.62 -9.80
C ILE A 92 2.15 6.65 -8.51
N VAL A 93 1.74 5.91 -7.47
CA VAL A 93 2.53 5.72 -6.24
C VAL A 93 3.90 5.13 -6.55
N ALA A 94 3.94 4.06 -7.36
CA ALA A 94 5.18 3.41 -7.76
C ALA A 94 6.10 4.34 -8.57
N LEU A 95 5.53 5.05 -9.56
CA LEU A 95 6.26 5.98 -10.41
C LEU A 95 6.85 7.16 -9.61
N MET A 96 6.03 7.84 -8.80
CA MET A 96 6.49 8.96 -7.97
C MET A 96 7.62 8.52 -7.03
N THR A 97 7.49 7.32 -6.45
CA THR A 97 8.52 6.74 -5.57
C THR A 97 9.80 6.41 -6.35
N ALA A 98 9.70 5.89 -7.57
CA ALA A 98 10.88 5.61 -8.40
C ALA A 98 11.61 6.89 -8.81
N LEU A 99 10.87 7.93 -9.21
CA LEU A 99 11.42 9.23 -9.57
C LEU A 99 12.11 9.94 -8.40
N LEU A 100 11.61 9.74 -7.17
CA LEU A 100 12.23 10.26 -5.95
C LEU A 100 13.61 9.64 -5.65
N LYS A 101 13.90 8.43 -6.16
CA LYS A 101 15.14 7.67 -5.90
C LYS A 101 15.49 7.58 -4.40
N PRO A 102 14.61 7.03 -3.55
CA PRO A 102 14.79 7.02 -2.11
C PRO A 102 15.98 6.17 -1.65
N LEU A 103 16.75 6.71 -0.69
CA LEU A 103 17.82 6.01 0.01
C LEU A 103 17.46 5.83 1.50
N PRO A 104 18.01 4.80 2.17
CA PRO A 104 17.65 4.46 3.54
C PRO A 104 17.92 5.54 4.59
N ASP A 105 18.81 6.49 4.31
CA ASP A 105 19.19 7.60 5.18
C ASP A 105 18.40 8.89 4.93
N HIS A 106 17.61 8.94 3.85
CA HIS A 106 16.82 10.11 3.49
C HIS A 106 15.74 10.45 4.53
N VAL A 107 15.49 11.74 4.67
CA VAL A 107 14.33 12.30 5.36
C VAL A 107 13.45 12.95 4.30
N VAL A 108 12.20 12.50 4.19
CA VAL A 108 11.27 12.90 3.12
C VAL A 108 10.12 13.72 3.69
N LEU A 109 9.72 14.78 3.00
CA LEU A 109 8.46 15.49 3.22
C LEU A 109 7.45 15.10 2.12
N GLU A 110 6.31 14.55 2.52
CA GLU A 110 5.14 14.35 1.68
C GLU A 110 4.13 15.48 1.92
N VAL A 111 3.63 16.09 0.84
CA VAL A 111 2.57 17.11 0.91
C VAL A 111 1.27 16.49 0.41
N GLY A 112 0.28 16.43 1.29
CA GLY A 112 -1.00 15.76 1.05
C GLY A 112 -1.00 14.32 1.56
N THR A 113 -1.06 14.14 2.89
CA THR A 113 -1.13 12.81 3.51
C THR A 113 -2.30 11.99 2.98
N GLY A 114 -3.48 12.61 2.83
CA GLY A 114 -4.68 11.97 2.32
C GLY A 114 -5.07 10.72 3.10
N SER A 115 -4.79 9.54 2.54
CA SER A 115 -5.03 8.26 3.21
C SER A 115 -3.86 7.78 4.06
N GLY A 116 -2.66 8.32 3.86
CA GLY A 116 -1.41 7.85 4.46
C GLY A 116 -0.71 6.71 3.69
N TYR A 117 -1.28 6.22 2.58
CA TYR A 117 -0.72 5.07 1.87
C TYR A 117 0.67 5.35 1.25
N GLN A 118 0.88 6.50 0.62
CA GLN A 118 2.17 6.85 0.02
C GLN A 118 3.23 7.07 1.10
N ALA A 119 2.94 7.78 2.19
CA ALA A 119 3.79 7.83 3.38
C ALA A 119 4.16 6.44 3.92
N ALA A 120 3.20 5.51 4.01
CA ALA A 120 3.45 4.15 4.46
C ALA A 120 4.35 3.34 3.50
N VAL A 121 4.26 3.59 2.19
CA VAL A 121 5.19 3.00 1.20
C VAL A 121 6.59 3.60 1.37
N LEU A 122 6.69 4.92 1.48
CA LEU A 122 7.98 5.62 1.64
C LEU A 122 8.70 5.24 2.94
N SER A 123 7.98 5.05 4.05
CA SER A 123 8.56 4.66 5.34
C SER A 123 9.22 3.28 5.32
N ARG A 124 8.98 2.47 4.28
CA ARG A 124 9.70 1.20 4.05
C ARG A 124 11.06 1.37 3.36
N LEU A 125 11.33 2.56 2.82
CA LEU A 125 12.44 2.84 1.91
C LEU A 125 13.44 3.87 2.47
N VAL A 126 12.98 4.76 3.36
CA VAL A 126 13.76 5.88 3.89
C VAL A 126 13.81 5.88 5.41
N LYS A 127 14.67 6.72 6.00
CA LYS A 127 14.85 6.82 7.45
C LYS A 127 13.63 7.39 8.13
N GLN A 128 13.07 8.45 7.58
CA GLN A 128 11.95 9.18 8.17
C GLN A 128 11.09 9.81 7.08
N VAL A 129 9.77 9.76 7.28
CA VAL A 129 8.80 10.50 6.49
C VAL A 129 8.11 11.50 7.41
N TYR A 130 8.07 12.76 7.00
CA TYR A 130 7.14 13.77 7.48
C TYR A 130 6.05 13.93 6.43
N THR A 131 4.81 14.04 6.85
CA THR A 131 3.69 14.25 5.93
C THR A 131 2.77 15.32 6.48
N ILE A 132 2.22 16.16 5.61
CA ILE A 132 1.31 17.24 5.98
C ILE A 132 -0.03 17.12 5.25
N GLU A 133 -1.11 17.45 5.94
CA GLU A 133 -2.47 17.40 5.43
C GLU A 133 -3.25 18.63 5.89
N ILE A 134 -3.99 19.23 4.95
CA ILE A 134 -4.77 20.45 5.19
C ILE A 134 -6.16 20.12 5.74
N ILE A 135 -6.71 18.97 5.37
CA ILE A 135 -8.03 18.51 5.81
C ILE A 135 -7.87 17.78 7.15
N LYS A 136 -8.15 18.48 8.25
CA LYS A 136 -7.98 17.96 9.63
C LYS A 136 -8.51 16.53 9.84
N PRO A 137 -9.73 16.15 9.41
CA PRO A 137 -10.20 14.77 9.59
C PRO A 137 -9.41 13.69 8.83
N LEU A 138 -8.64 14.06 7.79
CA LEU A 138 -7.71 13.14 7.12
C LEU A 138 -6.36 13.08 7.83
N ALA A 139 -5.93 14.18 8.46
CA ALA A 139 -4.69 14.24 9.24
C ALA A 139 -4.77 13.42 10.54
N GLU A 140 -5.97 13.31 11.14
CA GLU A 140 -6.21 12.66 12.43
C GLU A 140 -6.67 11.19 12.33
N LYS A 141 -6.62 10.61 11.12
CA LYS A 141 -7.16 9.26 10.82
C LYS A 141 -6.30 8.11 11.35
#